data_AF-A0A931YD45-F1
#
_entry.id   AF-A0A931YD45-F1
#
_cell.length_a   1.000
_cell.length_b   1.000
_cell.length_c   1.000
_cell.angle_alpha   90.00
_cell.angle_beta   90.00
_cell.angle_gamma   90.00
#
_symmetry.space_group_name_H-M   'P 1'
#
loop_
_entity.id
_entity.type
_entity.pdbx_description
1 polymer ?
#
loop_
_entity_poly.entity_id
_entity_poly.type
_entity_poly.pdbx_seq_one_letter_code
_entity_poly.pdbx_strand_id
1 'polypeptide(L)'
;MNLLSLLSGIAVIGASVLALEGANQITQGEFYLASVSHLAQESAQSAATIIESQPPATQQPSFESPTPTTESSATPIPAESTVVMPTPTPGSSEVQKPSFPPQPILDEADHNQGNEQDFQEFIDPNQIRDGLRNMNQFRNELRRTIREVRRQASPTDLNELSGVLADVDKLYSVASNSSNLSDANDAVREFYDNQFWDKINDVRARLQIPNEIKQITQSIKRLEKVLKTKSIQNIGLDIAKAQSTLVEMKQAADNVQNLYNAGEYQNAQEEMRLFHEGGHPGEIEGVIFRIRDIKNMAKRVKDAAVKTEIDGVLQEVIDTFNAGEYRDARETLDEYADDLQRLISQFVRSQSRRGYNRNDSVSRVKNLEDLVVKKLSESGASTGAVNPFSR
;
A
#
# COMPACT_ATOMS: atom_id res chain seq x y z
N MET A 1 56.45 -46.73 -9.55
CA MET A 1 57.02 -45.47 -9.02
C MET A 1 56.89 -44.42 -10.11
N ASN A 2 56.15 -43.32 -10.00
CA ASN A 2 55.62 -42.63 -8.84
C ASN A 2 54.19 -42.10 -9.08
N LEU A 3 53.40 -42.18 -8.01
CA LEU A 3 52.10 -41.54 -7.84
C LEU A 3 52.28 -40.02 -7.70
N LEU A 4 51.76 -39.22 -8.62
CA LEU A 4 51.57 -37.75 -8.44
C LEU A 4 50.71 -37.13 -9.58
N SER A 5 49.62 -37.78 -10.01
CA SER A 5 48.70 -37.19 -11.01
C SER A 5 47.20 -37.34 -10.69
N LEU A 6 46.82 -37.45 -9.41
CA LEU A 6 45.42 -37.64 -9.02
C LEU A 6 45.12 -36.86 -7.74
N LEU A 7 45.06 -35.53 -7.82
CA LEU A 7 44.47 -34.62 -6.82
C LEU A 7 44.52 -33.16 -7.30
N SER A 8 43.61 -32.78 -8.20
CA SER A 8 43.26 -31.37 -8.46
C SER A 8 41.91 -31.22 -9.17
N GLY A 9 40.94 -32.08 -8.81
CA GLY A 9 39.59 -32.06 -9.39
C GLY A 9 38.54 -32.21 -8.30
N ILE A 10 38.36 -31.19 -7.47
CA ILE A 10 37.16 -30.85 -6.69
C ILE A 10 37.40 -29.43 -6.14
N ALA A 11 36.34 -28.62 -6.12
CA ALA A 11 36.25 -27.24 -5.59
C ALA A 11 36.40 -26.08 -6.59
N VAL A 12 35.46 -25.97 -7.54
CA VAL A 12 34.78 -24.68 -7.87
C VAL A 12 33.39 -24.99 -8.47
N ILE A 13 32.45 -25.45 -7.64
CA ILE A 13 31.00 -25.31 -7.90
C ILE A 13 30.42 -24.84 -6.57
N GLY A 14 30.38 -23.54 -6.35
CA GLY A 14 30.00 -22.98 -5.05
C GLY A 14 29.93 -21.45 -5.00
N ALA A 15 29.67 -20.78 -6.12
CA ALA A 15 29.52 -19.33 -6.16
C ALA A 15 28.53 -18.83 -7.22
N SER A 16 27.52 -19.63 -7.57
CA SER A 16 26.51 -19.23 -8.58
C SER A 16 25.05 -19.48 -8.16
N VAL A 17 24.79 -19.69 -6.87
CA VAL A 17 23.41 -19.85 -6.35
C VAL A 17 22.94 -18.65 -5.51
N LEU A 18 23.80 -17.68 -5.19
CA LEU A 18 23.47 -16.53 -4.34
C LEU A 18 23.01 -15.27 -5.11
N ALA A 19 22.76 -15.37 -6.42
CA ALA A 19 22.36 -14.23 -7.26
C ALA A 19 20.95 -14.37 -7.88
N LEU A 20 20.15 -15.34 -7.45
CA LEU A 20 18.80 -15.58 -7.99
C LEU A 20 17.67 -15.57 -6.93
N GLU A 21 17.94 -15.16 -5.69
CA GLU A 21 16.91 -15.01 -4.65
C GLU A 21 16.39 -13.56 -4.50
N GLY A 22 16.87 -12.62 -5.34
CA GLY A 22 16.41 -11.23 -5.33
C GLY A 22 15.24 -10.90 -6.26
N ALA A 23 14.76 -11.85 -7.07
CA ALA A 23 13.75 -11.59 -8.11
C ALA A 23 12.36 -12.16 -7.81
N ASN A 24 12.14 -12.77 -6.64
CA ASN A 24 10.87 -13.45 -6.29
C ASN A 24 10.03 -12.73 -5.21
N GLN A 25 10.43 -11.54 -4.77
CA GLN A 25 9.64 -10.72 -3.82
C GLN A 25 8.69 -9.72 -4.50
N ILE A 26 8.81 -9.49 -5.82
CA ILE A 26 7.98 -8.51 -6.53
C ILE A 26 6.54 -9.01 -6.77
N THR A 27 6.29 -10.33 -6.72
CA THR A 27 4.95 -10.91 -6.88
C THR A 27 4.03 -10.82 -5.65
N GLN A 28 4.53 -10.38 -4.49
CA GLN A 28 3.68 -10.24 -3.29
C GLN A 28 2.99 -8.88 -3.19
N GLY A 29 3.58 -7.81 -3.72
CA GLY A 29 2.99 -6.46 -3.72
C GLY A 29 1.82 -6.29 -4.69
N GLU A 30 1.88 -6.92 -5.88
CA GLU A 30 0.82 -6.79 -6.89
C GLU A 30 -0.50 -7.48 -6.49
N PHE A 31 -0.46 -8.47 -5.58
CA PHE A 31 -1.66 -9.14 -5.09
C PHE A 31 -2.43 -8.33 -4.03
N TYR A 32 -1.75 -7.50 -3.23
CA TYR A 32 -2.40 -6.62 -2.25
C TYR A 32 -3.21 -5.50 -2.92
N LEU A 33 -2.74 -4.98 -4.06
CA LEU A 33 -3.47 -3.97 -4.84
C LEU A 33 -4.78 -4.54 -5.44
N ALA A 34 -4.81 -5.82 -5.79
CA ALA A 34 -6.02 -6.47 -6.30
C ALA A 34 -7.10 -6.66 -5.22
N SER A 35 -6.72 -6.97 -3.97
CA SER A 35 -7.68 -7.10 -2.87
C SER A 35 -8.22 -5.75 -2.37
N VAL A 36 -7.40 -4.71 -2.37
CA VAL A 36 -7.83 -3.35 -1.98
C VAL A 36 -8.71 -2.72 -3.06
N SER A 37 -8.45 -3.00 -4.34
CA SER A 37 -9.30 -2.52 -5.44
C SER A 37 -10.73 -3.07 -5.38
N HIS A 38 -10.91 -4.32 -4.94
CA HIS A 38 -12.25 -4.91 -4.77
C HIS A 38 -13.03 -4.25 -3.63
N LEU A 39 -12.35 -3.94 -2.51
CA LEU A 39 -12.95 -3.28 -1.34
C LEU A 39 -13.29 -1.80 -1.60
N ALA A 40 -12.48 -1.11 -2.40
CA ALA A 40 -12.74 0.26 -2.85
C ALA A 40 -13.91 0.33 -3.87
N GLN A 41 -14.13 -0.71 -4.66
CA GLN A 41 -15.22 -0.75 -5.65
C GLN A 41 -16.59 -1.03 -4.99
N GLU A 42 -16.62 -1.81 -3.91
CA GLU A 42 -17.84 -2.09 -3.13
C GLU A 42 -18.29 -0.90 -2.26
N SER A 43 -17.33 -0.11 -1.76
CA SER A 43 -17.62 1.13 -1.00
C SER A 43 -18.11 2.28 -1.90
N ALA A 44 -17.61 2.38 -3.13
CA ALA A 44 -18.08 3.37 -4.10
C ALA A 44 -19.51 3.11 -4.61
N GLN A 45 -19.94 1.84 -4.68
CA GLN A 45 -21.32 1.48 -5.06
C GLN A 45 -22.31 1.70 -3.91
N SER A 46 -21.89 1.54 -2.65
CA SER A 46 -22.72 1.79 -1.48
C SER A 46 -22.92 3.30 -1.20
N ALA A 47 -21.95 4.14 -1.56
CA ALA A 47 -22.04 5.60 -1.41
C ALA A 47 -22.93 6.29 -2.47
N ALA A 48 -23.26 5.63 -3.58
CA ALA A 48 -24.01 6.24 -4.68
C ALA A 48 -25.55 6.25 -4.50
N THR A 49 -26.09 5.65 -3.42
CA THR A 49 -27.55 5.53 -3.22
C THR A 49 -28.11 6.51 -2.18
N ILE A 50 -27.28 7.35 -1.56
CA ILE A 50 -27.73 8.33 -0.57
C ILE A 50 -27.12 9.68 -0.94
N ILE A 51 -27.89 10.52 -1.65
CA ILE A 51 -27.99 12.00 -1.54
C ILE A 51 -28.74 12.46 -2.80
N GLU A 52 -30.06 12.58 -2.69
CA GLU A 52 -30.87 13.43 -3.56
C GLU A 52 -31.90 14.15 -2.67
N SER A 53 -31.64 15.41 -2.33
CA SER A 53 -32.62 16.43 -1.93
C SER A 53 -31.96 17.83 -1.86
N GLN A 54 -32.71 18.82 -2.36
CA GLN A 54 -32.36 20.16 -2.85
C GLN A 54 -31.80 21.23 -1.87
N PRO A 55 -31.27 22.37 -2.42
CA PRO A 55 -30.76 23.57 -1.71
C PRO A 55 -31.88 24.66 -1.55
N PRO A 56 -31.66 25.97 -1.21
CA PRO A 56 -30.44 26.76 -0.91
C PRO A 56 -30.55 27.75 0.28
N ALA A 57 -29.46 28.47 0.64
CA ALA A 57 -29.45 29.95 0.74
C ALA A 57 -28.07 30.53 1.15
N THR A 58 -27.70 31.57 0.41
CA THR A 58 -26.56 32.48 0.48
C THR A 58 -26.63 33.43 1.68
N GLN A 59 -25.50 33.73 2.34
CA GLN A 59 -25.17 35.07 2.85
C GLN A 59 -23.68 35.23 3.19
N GLN A 60 -23.22 36.46 2.97
CA GLN A 60 -21.83 36.97 2.88
C GLN A 60 -21.08 37.14 4.22
N PRO A 61 -19.77 37.43 4.18
CA PRO A 61 -18.86 37.39 5.34
C PRO A 61 -18.77 38.73 6.08
N SER A 62 -18.29 38.71 7.32
CA SER A 62 -17.77 39.89 8.01
C SER A 62 -16.55 39.52 8.85
N PHE A 63 -15.44 40.21 8.57
CA PHE A 63 -14.20 40.25 9.33
C PHE A 63 -14.41 40.93 10.69
N GLU A 64 -13.74 40.47 11.74
CA GLU A 64 -12.90 41.29 12.65
C GLU A 64 -12.24 40.43 13.75
N SER A 65 -10.94 40.61 13.93
CA SER A 65 -10.13 40.31 15.14
C SER A 65 -9.53 41.65 15.61
N PRO A 66 -8.85 41.83 16.78
CA PRO A 66 -8.42 40.85 17.81
C PRO A 66 -8.46 41.33 19.32
N THR A 67 -8.31 40.36 20.25
CA THR A 67 -7.59 40.40 21.59
C THR A 67 -8.03 41.35 22.74
N PRO A 68 -7.55 41.20 24.02
CA PRO A 68 -7.08 40.03 24.81
C PRO A 68 -7.62 40.01 26.30
N THR A 69 -7.11 39.09 27.15
CA THR A 69 -6.80 39.26 28.61
C THR A 69 -7.59 38.40 29.64
N THR A 70 -6.97 37.28 30.06
CA THR A 70 -6.56 36.91 31.45
C THR A 70 -7.54 36.34 32.51
N GLU A 71 -7.11 35.17 33.02
CA GLU A 71 -7.18 34.59 34.39
C GLU A 71 -8.47 34.12 35.07
N SER A 72 -8.37 32.86 35.54
CA SER A 72 -8.60 32.38 36.92
C SER A 72 -9.80 31.46 37.22
N SER A 73 -9.45 30.20 37.49
CA SER A 73 -9.77 29.42 38.71
C SER A 73 -11.16 28.82 38.98
N ALA A 74 -11.11 27.49 39.15
CA ALA A 74 -11.76 26.65 40.18
C ALA A 74 -13.30 26.41 40.19
N THR A 75 -13.61 25.11 40.07
CA THR A 75 -14.79 24.29 40.49
C THR A 75 -15.24 24.53 41.96
N PRO A 76 -16.36 23.95 42.51
CA PRO A 76 -17.40 23.05 41.95
C PRO A 76 -18.90 23.28 42.38
N ILE A 77 -19.84 22.64 41.64
CA ILE A 77 -21.07 21.85 41.98
C ILE A 77 -21.68 22.03 43.41
N PRO A 78 -23.03 22.18 43.63
CA PRO A 78 -23.96 21.04 43.44
C PRO A 78 -25.49 21.24 43.20
N ALA A 79 -26.09 20.11 42.80
CA ALA A 79 -27.39 19.53 43.17
C ALA A 79 -28.68 19.87 42.36
N GLU A 80 -29.17 18.79 41.72
CA GLU A 80 -30.54 18.24 41.71
C GLU A 80 -31.77 19.17 41.84
N SER A 81 -32.71 19.04 40.88
CA SER A 81 -34.07 18.55 41.16
C SER A 81 -34.89 18.31 39.88
N THR A 82 -35.37 17.08 39.79
CA THR A 82 -36.51 16.59 39.01
C THR A 82 -37.81 17.30 39.42
N VAL A 83 -38.81 17.41 38.53
CA VAL A 83 -40.25 17.07 38.75
C VAL A 83 -41.16 17.73 37.68
N VAL A 84 -41.78 16.86 36.86
CA VAL A 84 -43.20 16.71 36.51
C VAL A 84 -44.04 17.92 36.03
N MET A 85 -44.72 17.66 34.89
CA MET A 85 -45.84 18.39 34.26
C MET A 85 -46.95 18.87 35.23
N PRO A 86 -47.76 19.85 34.78
CA PRO A 86 -49.14 19.49 34.42
C PRO A 86 -49.72 20.27 33.22
N THR A 87 -50.57 19.58 32.44
CA THR A 87 -51.65 20.15 31.60
C THR A 87 -52.74 20.76 32.50
N PRO A 88 -53.49 21.80 32.09
CA PRO A 88 -54.72 21.56 31.33
C PRO A 88 -55.14 22.67 30.31
N THR A 89 -55.86 22.24 29.27
CA THR A 89 -56.72 23.03 28.36
C THR A 89 -57.95 23.59 29.11
N PRO A 90 -58.62 24.68 28.66
CA PRO A 90 -59.73 24.55 27.70
C PRO A 90 -59.99 25.77 26.78
N GLY A 91 -60.79 25.62 25.72
CA GLY A 91 -61.54 26.75 25.15
C GLY A 91 -61.72 26.76 23.63
N SER A 92 -62.94 26.42 23.19
CA SER A 92 -63.44 26.31 21.81
C SER A 92 -63.46 27.59 20.98
N SER A 93 -63.37 27.45 19.65
CA SER A 93 -64.20 28.20 18.68
C SER A 93 -64.29 27.43 17.35
N GLU A 94 -65.52 27.32 16.87
CA GLU A 94 -66.03 26.58 15.71
C GLU A 94 -66.09 27.50 14.46
N VAL A 95 -66.57 26.94 13.33
CA VAL A 95 -66.94 27.56 12.02
C VAL A 95 -65.80 27.48 10.99
N GLN A 96 -65.88 26.83 9.81
CA GLN A 96 -66.98 26.55 8.85
C GLN A 96 -66.62 25.38 7.90
N LYS A 97 -67.62 24.59 7.48
CA LYS A 97 -67.60 23.61 6.37
C LYS A 97 -68.07 24.30 5.06
N PRO A 98 -67.76 23.82 3.83
CA PRO A 98 -68.49 22.70 3.17
C PRO A 98 -67.53 21.86 2.26
N SER A 99 -67.81 20.73 1.59
CA SER A 99 -69.00 20.01 1.09
C SER A 99 -68.60 18.55 0.78
N PHE A 100 -69.55 17.62 0.91
CA PHE A 100 -69.51 16.15 0.77
C PHE A 100 -69.57 15.63 -0.71
N PRO A 101 -69.80 14.33 -1.08
CA PRO A 101 -70.04 13.06 -0.33
C PRO A 101 -69.30 11.80 -0.96
N PRO A 102 -69.75 10.54 -0.77
CA PRO A 102 -69.54 9.64 0.38
C PRO A 102 -68.92 8.27 -0.06
N GLN A 103 -68.48 7.41 0.86
CA GLN A 103 -68.67 5.93 0.75
C GLN A 103 -68.62 5.27 2.15
N PRO A 104 -69.34 4.14 2.34
CA PRO A 104 -70.10 3.85 3.55
C PRO A 104 -69.32 3.07 4.62
N ILE A 105 -69.86 3.09 5.85
CA ILE A 105 -69.43 2.29 7.00
C ILE A 105 -70.39 1.11 7.17
N LEU A 106 -69.82 -0.02 7.64
CA LEU A 106 -70.38 -1.20 8.32
C LEU A 106 -70.88 -2.36 7.45
N ASP A 107 -70.21 -3.52 7.58
CA ASP A 107 -70.67 -4.55 8.51
C ASP A 107 -69.52 -5.49 8.94
N GLU A 108 -69.39 -5.72 10.24
CA GLU A 108 -68.62 -6.83 10.81
C GLU A 108 -69.45 -8.12 10.71
N ALA A 109 -68.90 -9.16 10.07
CA ALA A 109 -69.04 -10.55 10.49
C ALA A 109 -68.18 -11.48 9.62
N ASP A 110 -67.06 -11.90 10.20
CA ASP A 110 -66.54 -13.28 10.18
C ASP A 110 -66.46 -14.01 8.82
N HIS A 111 -65.31 -13.85 8.13
CA HIS A 111 -64.68 -14.96 7.39
C HIS A 111 -63.16 -14.73 7.35
N ASN A 112 -62.49 -15.28 8.36
CA ASN A 112 -61.29 -16.11 8.23
C ASN A 112 -60.63 -16.14 6.83
N GLN A 113 -59.66 -15.26 6.59
CA GLN A 113 -58.43 -15.51 5.83
C GLN A 113 -57.55 -14.26 5.92
N GLY A 114 -56.77 -14.16 6.99
CA GLY A 114 -55.57 -13.34 6.97
C GLY A 114 -54.60 -13.92 5.94
N ASN A 115 -54.69 -13.44 4.70
CA ASN A 115 -53.53 -13.46 3.82
C ASN A 115 -52.62 -12.32 4.31
N GLU A 116 -51.87 -12.59 5.39
CA GLU A 116 -50.51 -12.07 5.46
C GLU A 116 -49.83 -12.60 4.21
N GLN A 117 -49.82 -11.80 3.15
CA GLN A 117 -48.86 -12.01 2.08
C GLN A 117 -47.51 -11.88 2.77
N ASP A 118 -46.91 -13.03 3.07
CA ASP A 118 -45.49 -13.15 3.33
C ASP A 118 -44.81 -12.27 2.29
N PHE A 119 -44.33 -11.09 2.70
CA PHE A 119 -43.34 -10.36 1.94
C PHE A 119 -42.10 -11.24 1.98
N GLN A 120 -42.08 -12.29 1.15
CA GLN A 120 -40.89 -13.06 0.86
C GLN A 120 -39.89 -12.03 0.36
N GLU A 121 -38.87 -11.79 1.17
CA GLU A 121 -37.73 -10.96 0.79
C GLU A 121 -37.29 -11.47 -0.59
N PHE A 122 -37.39 -10.62 -1.60
CA PHE A 122 -37.01 -11.01 -2.94
C PHE A 122 -35.50 -11.21 -2.95
N ILE A 123 -35.08 -12.47 -3.02
CA ILE A 123 -33.67 -12.84 -3.08
C ILE A 123 -33.27 -12.92 -4.54
N ASP A 124 -32.36 -12.04 -4.94
CA ASP A 124 -31.79 -12.06 -6.29
C ASP A 124 -30.86 -13.28 -6.44
N PRO A 125 -31.19 -14.24 -7.34
CA PRO A 125 -30.35 -15.42 -7.58
C PRO A 125 -28.92 -15.08 -8.04
N ASN A 126 -28.70 -13.89 -8.61
CA ASN A 126 -27.37 -13.45 -9.00
C ASN A 126 -26.46 -13.17 -7.78
N GLN A 127 -27.02 -12.65 -6.68
CA GLN A 127 -26.26 -12.42 -5.45
C GLN A 127 -25.73 -13.73 -4.85
N ILE A 128 -26.56 -14.79 -4.88
CA ILE A 128 -26.14 -16.13 -4.46
C ILE A 128 -25.04 -16.67 -5.38
N ARG A 129 -25.18 -16.48 -6.70
CA ARG A 129 -24.17 -16.92 -7.67
C ARG A 129 -22.83 -16.23 -7.47
N ASP A 130 -22.84 -14.92 -7.25
CA ASP A 130 -21.63 -14.13 -6.99
C ASP A 130 -21.02 -14.48 -5.62
N GLY A 131 -21.86 -14.67 -4.59
CA GLY A 131 -21.44 -15.18 -3.28
C GLY A 131 -20.74 -16.53 -3.37
N LEU A 132 -21.30 -17.49 -4.11
CA LEU A 132 -20.69 -18.80 -4.35
C LEU A 132 -19.35 -18.68 -5.09
N ARG A 133 -19.24 -17.77 -6.06
CA ARG A 133 -17.98 -17.50 -6.75
C ARG A 133 -16.93 -16.95 -5.77
N ASN A 134 -17.30 -15.97 -4.95
CA ASN A 134 -16.41 -15.33 -3.98
C ASN A 134 -15.95 -16.31 -2.90
N MET A 135 -16.87 -17.11 -2.33
CA MET A 135 -16.54 -18.18 -1.39
C MET A 135 -15.58 -19.21 -2.02
N ASN A 136 -15.79 -19.60 -3.28
CA ASN A 136 -14.91 -20.56 -3.93
C ASN A 136 -13.50 -19.99 -4.18
N GLN A 137 -13.41 -18.73 -4.63
CA GLN A 137 -12.13 -18.03 -4.75
C GLN A 137 -11.41 -17.95 -3.40
N PHE A 138 -12.13 -17.53 -2.35
CA PHE A 138 -11.62 -17.48 -0.98
C PHE A 138 -11.06 -18.84 -0.52
N ARG A 139 -11.80 -19.93 -0.71
CA ARG A 139 -11.36 -21.29 -0.35
C ARG A 139 -10.07 -21.69 -1.05
N ASN A 140 -9.94 -21.33 -2.33
CA ASN A 140 -8.74 -21.64 -3.10
C ASN A 140 -7.53 -20.84 -2.61
N GLU A 141 -7.71 -19.54 -2.35
CA GLU A 141 -6.66 -18.68 -1.77
C GLU A 141 -6.28 -19.09 -0.34
N LEU A 142 -7.23 -19.49 0.49
CA LEU A 142 -6.96 -20.02 1.82
C LEU A 142 -6.16 -21.33 1.76
N ARG A 143 -6.55 -22.28 0.89
CA ARG A 143 -5.77 -23.52 0.68
C ARG A 143 -4.36 -23.24 0.14
N ARG A 144 -4.19 -22.21 -0.69
CA ARG A 144 -2.87 -21.75 -1.14
C ARG A 144 -2.07 -21.18 0.03
N THR A 145 -2.67 -20.26 0.80
CA THR A 145 -2.07 -19.66 1.99
C THR A 145 -1.61 -20.73 2.97
N ILE A 146 -2.47 -21.70 3.32
CA ILE A 146 -2.14 -22.83 4.20
C ILE A 146 -0.90 -23.58 3.69
N ARG A 147 -0.81 -23.86 2.38
CA ARG A 147 0.35 -24.55 1.79
C ARG A 147 1.63 -23.73 1.88
N GLU A 148 1.55 -22.43 1.65
CA GLU A 148 2.69 -21.52 1.68
C GLU A 148 3.22 -21.35 3.11
N VAL A 149 2.31 -21.17 4.08
CA VAL A 149 2.70 -20.92 5.47
C VAL A 149 3.04 -22.18 6.25
N ARG A 150 2.69 -23.38 5.76
CA ARG A 150 2.82 -24.66 6.48
C ARG A 150 4.17 -24.92 7.13
N ARG A 151 5.25 -24.42 6.53
CA ARG A 151 6.62 -24.62 7.05
C ARG A 151 7.01 -23.65 8.15
N GLN A 152 6.32 -22.52 8.26
CA GLN A 152 6.65 -21.40 9.15
C GLN A 152 5.60 -21.20 10.24
N ALA A 153 4.35 -21.58 9.96
CA ALA A 153 3.22 -21.46 10.85
C ALA A 153 3.31 -22.40 12.05
N SER A 154 2.85 -21.93 13.21
CA SER A 154 2.68 -22.78 14.37
C SER A 154 1.52 -23.77 14.16
N PRO A 155 1.45 -24.87 14.93
CA PRO A 155 0.28 -25.75 14.90
C PRO A 155 -1.03 -25.01 15.20
N THR A 156 -0.99 -23.99 16.06
CA THR A 156 -2.14 -23.15 16.41
C THR A 156 -2.64 -22.37 15.19
N ASP A 157 -1.73 -21.70 14.48
CA ASP A 157 -2.07 -20.93 13.26
C ASP A 157 -2.65 -21.83 12.16
N LEU A 158 -2.09 -23.03 12.00
CA LEU A 158 -2.60 -24.01 11.02
C LEU A 158 -3.98 -24.53 11.38
N ASN A 159 -4.25 -24.74 12.67
CA ASN A 159 -5.57 -25.15 13.15
C ASN A 159 -6.60 -24.03 12.94
N GLU A 160 -6.23 -22.78 13.18
CA GLU A 160 -7.07 -21.61 12.94
C GLU A 160 -7.43 -21.46 11.46
N LEU A 161 -6.45 -21.51 10.56
CA LEU A 161 -6.69 -21.47 9.11
C LEU A 161 -7.53 -22.65 8.63
N SER A 162 -7.32 -23.84 9.20
CA SER A 162 -8.11 -25.04 8.88
C SER A 162 -9.56 -24.92 9.39
N GLY A 163 -9.76 -24.27 10.55
CA GLY A 163 -11.08 -23.94 11.08
C GLY A 163 -11.83 -22.97 10.18
N VAL A 164 -11.19 -21.87 9.76
CA VAL A 164 -11.75 -20.93 8.78
C VAL A 164 -12.13 -21.63 7.48
N LEU A 165 -11.29 -22.55 6.99
CA LEU A 165 -11.61 -23.31 5.78
C LEU A 165 -12.83 -24.22 5.98
N ALA A 166 -12.95 -24.86 7.13
CA ALA A 166 -14.08 -25.72 7.46
C ALA A 166 -15.39 -24.92 7.59
N ASP A 167 -15.34 -23.72 8.20
CA ASP A 167 -16.49 -22.83 8.32
C ASP A 167 -16.97 -22.37 6.93
N VAL A 168 -16.05 -21.94 6.06
CA VAL A 168 -16.40 -21.55 4.68
C VAL A 168 -16.85 -22.75 3.85
N ASP A 169 -16.26 -23.93 4.04
CA ASP A 169 -16.73 -25.17 3.39
C ASP A 169 -18.18 -25.49 3.78
N LYS A 170 -18.54 -25.28 5.05
CA LYS A 170 -19.92 -25.46 5.56
C LYS A 170 -20.88 -24.45 4.92
N LEU A 171 -20.55 -23.15 4.94
CA LEU A 171 -21.38 -22.11 4.32
C LEU A 171 -21.55 -22.33 2.82
N TYR A 172 -20.47 -22.65 2.12
CA TYR A 172 -20.51 -22.98 0.70
C TYR A 172 -21.42 -24.19 0.42
N SER A 173 -21.36 -25.23 1.25
CA SER A 173 -22.20 -26.42 1.09
C SER A 173 -23.69 -26.08 1.27
N VAL A 174 -24.04 -25.24 2.23
CA VAL A 174 -25.43 -24.75 2.43
C VAL A 174 -25.86 -23.92 1.23
N ALA A 175 -25.07 -22.93 0.83
CA ALA A 175 -25.39 -22.04 -0.29
C ALA A 175 -25.52 -22.76 -1.65
N SER A 176 -24.72 -23.81 -1.89
CA SER A 176 -24.69 -24.52 -3.17
C SER A 176 -25.71 -25.66 -3.29
N ASN A 177 -26.08 -26.28 -2.18
CA ASN A 177 -26.95 -27.47 -2.18
C ASN A 177 -28.37 -27.18 -1.66
N SER A 178 -28.64 -25.99 -1.14
CA SER A 178 -29.98 -25.64 -0.67
C SER A 178 -30.98 -25.58 -1.82
N SER A 179 -32.14 -26.21 -1.62
CA SER A 179 -33.31 -26.04 -2.48
C SER A 179 -34.11 -24.78 -2.16
N ASN A 180 -33.83 -24.13 -1.02
CA ASN A 180 -34.45 -22.90 -0.55
C ASN A 180 -33.50 -21.71 -0.78
N LEU A 181 -33.96 -20.71 -1.53
CA LEU A 181 -33.18 -19.51 -1.82
C LEU A 181 -32.87 -18.70 -0.55
N SER A 182 -33.74 -18.74 0.48
CA SER A 182 -33.49 -18.07 1.76
C SER A 182 -32.25 -18.62 2.44
N ASP A 183 -32.19 -19.93 2.66
CA ASP A 183 -31.05 -20.57 3.33
C ASP A 183 -29.74 -20.37 2.55
N ALA A 184 -29.82 -20.31 1.21
CA ALA A 184 -28.65 -20.03 0.37
C ALA A 184 -28.17 -18.58 0.51
N ASN A 185 -29.10 -17.62 0.57
CA ASN A 185 -28.80 -16.22 0.78
C ASN A 185 -28.25 -15.94 2.18
N ASP A 186 -28.82 -16.57 3.21
CA ASP A 186 -28.37 -16.45 4.59
C ASP A 186 -26.92 -16.95 4.75
N ALA A 187 -26.58 -18.08 4.13
CA ALA A 187 -25.20 -18.58 4.12
C ALA A 187 -24.23 -17.62 3.39
N VAL A 188 -24.67 -16.92 2.36
CA VAL A 188 -23.88 -15.92 1.64
C VAL A 188 -23.69 -14.65 2.48
N ARG A 189 -24.75 -14.16 3.13
CA ARG A 189 -24.67 -13.04 4.08
C ARG A 189 -23.73 -13.37 5.24
N GLU A 190 -23.90 -14.54 5.85
CA GLU A 190 -23.04 -15.00 6.94
C GLU A 190 -21.56 -15.07 6.54
N PHE A 191 -21.24 -15.41 5.29
CA PHE A 191 -19.86 -15.39 4.80
C PHE A 191 -19.26 -13.98 4.78
N TYR A 192 -20.02 -12.97 4.34
CA TYR A 192 -19.55 -11.59 4.33
C TYR A 192 -19.45 -11.01 5.75
N ASP A 193 -20.44 -11.29 6.60
CA ASP A 193 -20.49 -10.80 7.98
C ASP A 193 -19.34 -11.35 8.83
N ASN A 194 -18.89 -12.58 8.56
CA ASN A 194 -17.80 -13.20 9.30
C ASN A 194 -16.40 -12.62 8.99
N GLN A 195 -16.27 -11.78 7.96
CA GLN A 195 -15.01 -11.12 7.58
C GLN A 195 -13.80 -12.06 7.59
N PHE A 196 -13.94 -13.26 7.01
CA PHE A 196 -12.92 -14.31 7.10
C PHE A 196 -11.55 -13.89 6.53
N TRP A 197 -11.51 -12.89 5.64
CA TRP A 197 -10.27 -12.30 5.16
C TRP A 197 -9.42 -11.70 6.28
N ASP A 198 -10.03 -11.07 7.27
CA ASP A 198 -9.32 -10.47 8.39
C ASP A 198 -8.64 -11.53 9.25
N LYS A 199 -9.31 -12.67 9.47
CA LYS A 199 -8.74 -13.83 10.17
C LYS A 199 -7.53 -14.41 9.44
N ILE A 200 -7.60 -14.51 8.11
CA ILE A 200 -6.45 -14.96 7.30
C ILE A 200 -5.31 -13.94 7.37
N ASN A 201 -5.63 -12.65 7.25
CA ASN A 201 -4.64 -11.58 7.26
C ASN A 201 -3.94 -11.48 8.62
N ASP A 202 -4.66 -11.70 9.71
CA ASP A 202 -4.11 -11.79 11.07
C ASP A 202 -3.03 -12.89 11.18
N VAL A 203 -3.34 -14.11 10.70
CA VAL A 203 -2.36 -15.21 10.65
C VAL A 203 -1.19 -14.87 9.73
N ARG A 204 -1.43 -14.26 8.56
CA ARG A 204 -0.33 -13.83 7.67
C ARG A 204 0.57 -12.81 8.35
N ALA A 205 -0.01 -11.81 9.01
CA ALA A 205 0.70 -10.78 9.74
C ALA A 205 1.56 -11.38 10.86
N ARG A 206 1.04 -12.36 11.63
CA ARG A 206 1.80 -13.14 12.63
C ARG A 206 3.08 -13.77 12.06
N LEU A 207 3.05 -14.21 10.80
CA LEU A 207 4.14 -14.97 10.19
C LEU A 207 5.10 -14.09 9.37
N GLN A 208 4.57 -13.08 8.68
CA GLN A 208 5.31 -12.24 7.75
C GLN A 208 6.02 -11.08 8.44
N ILE A 209 5.30 -10.33 9.28
CA ILE A 209 5.81 -9.09 9.92
C ILE A 209 7.14 -9.31 10.65
N PRO A 210 7.34 -10.36 11.48
CA PRO A 210 8.61 -10.55 12.19
C PRO A 210 9.82 -10.70 11.27
N ASN A 211 9.62 -11.37 10.13
CA ASN A 211 10.68 -11.60 9.16
C ASN A 211 10.99 -10.31 8.37
N GLU A 212 9.95 -9.59 7.93
CA GLU A 212 10.09 -8.34 7.19
C GLU A 212 10.72 -7.24 8.05
N ILE A 213 10.23 -7.01 9.27
CA ILE A 213 10.80 -6.01 10.18
C ILE A 213 12.25 -6.32 10.53
N LYS A 214 12.60 -7.60 10.69
CA LYS A 214 13.99 -8.00 10.89
C LYS A 214 14.86 -7.64 9.68
N GLN A 215 14.39 -7.85 8.46
CA GLN A 215 15.11 -7.49 7.24
C GLN A 215 15.26 -5.97 7.10
N ILE A 216 14.18 -5.21 7.31
CA ILE A 216 14.15 -3.75 7.28
C ILE A 216 15.15 -3.19 8.29
N THR A 217 15.08 -3.63 9.55
CA THR A 217 15.98 -3.19 10.63
C THR A 217 17.44 -3.51 10.32
N GLN A 218 17.71 -4.66 9.70
CA GLN A 218 19.07 -5.02 9.27
C GLN A 218 19.57 -4.13 8.12
N SER A 219 18.72 -3.82 7.14
CA SER A 219 19.06 -2.91 6.03
C SER A 219 19.32 -1.49 6.56
N ILE A 220 18.47 -0.96 7.45
CA ILE A 220 18.69 0.34 8.13
C ILE A 220 20.06 0.36 8.82
N LYS A 221 20.37 -0.64 9.67
CA LYS A 221 21.67 -0.72 10.37
C LYS A 221 22.86 -0.83 9.41
N ARG A 222 22.68 -1.48 8.26
CA ARG A 222 23.71 -1.57 7.23
C ARG A 222 23.92 -0.20 6.59
N LEU A 223 22.84 0.48 6.21
CA LEU A 223 22.88 1.81 5.60
C LEU A 223 23.49 2.86 6.53
N GLU A 224 23.14 2.86 7.81
CA GLU A 224 23.76 3.74 8.82
C GLU A 224 25.30 3.63 8.83
N LYS A 225 25.84 2.43 8.58
CA LYS A 225 27.29 2.21 8.46
C LYS A 225 27.82 2.65 7.10
N VAL A 226 27.13 2.28 6.02
CA VAL A 226 27.52 2.59 4.63
C VAL A 226 27.59 4.10 4.41
N LEU A 227 26.60 4.85 4.89
CA LEU A 227 26.55 6.30 4.76
C LEU A 227 27.75 6.98 5.42
N LYS A 228 28.34 6.41 6.47
CA LYS A 228 29.53 6.96 7.15
C LYS A 228 30.85 6.68 6.38
N THR A 229 30.80 5.88 5.32
CA THR A 229 32.00 5.49 4.57
C THR A 229 32.46 6.62 3.66
N LYS A 230 33.77 6.91 3.64
CA LYS A 230 34.35 7.98 2.79
C LYS A 230 34.02 7.84 1.31
N SER A 231 33.84 6.61 0.82
CA SER A 231 33.47 6.33 -0.57
C SER A 231 32.07 6.82 -0.96
N ILE A 232 31.19 7.04 0.02
CA ILE A 232 29.81 7.50 -0.15
C ILE A 232 29.68 9.00 0.16
N GLN A 233 30.58 9.58 0.95
CA GLN A 233 30.50 10.99 1.33
C GLN A 233 30.70 11.98 0.17
N ASN A 234 31.37 11.56 -0.91
CA ASN A 234 31.78 12.45 -2.01
C ASN A 234 31.11 12.12 -3.36
N ILE A 235 29.95 11.47 -3.36
CA ILE A 235 29.23 11.13 -4.61
C ILE A 235 28.15 12.14 -5.00
N GLY A 236 28.02 13.26 -4.28
CA GLY A 236 27.07 14.34 -4.61
C GLY A 236 25.68 14.17 -3.99
N LEU A 237 25.48 13.10 -3.21
CA LEU A 237 24.23 12.86 -2.49
C LEU A 237 24.20 13.60 -1.15
N ASP A 238 23.03 14.06 -0.75
CA ASP A 238 22.75 14.62 0.57
C ASP A 238 22.64 13.49 1.59
N ILE A 239 23.82 13.11 2.10
CA ILE A 239 23.96 12.05 3.09
C ILE A 239 23.29 12.43 4.41
N ALA A 240 23.25 13.72 4.76
CA ALA A 240 22.64 14.17 6.01
C ALA A 240 21.11 13.98 5.96
N LYS A 241 20.49 14.34 4.83
CA LYS A 241 19.06 14.09 4.61
C LYS A 241 18.74 12.60 4.61
N ALA A 242 19.51 11.78 3.89
CA ALA A 242 19.33 10.32 3.91
C ALA A 242 19.48 9.72 5.33
N GLN A 243 20.39 10.25 6.16
CA GLN A 243 20.51 9.85 7.56
C GLN A 243 19.28 10.23 8.38
N SER A 244 18.69 11.40 8.17
CA SER A 244 17.43 11.81 8.83
C SER A 244 16.30 10.85 8.48
N THR A 245 16.12 10.55 7.18
CA THR A 245 15.09 9.61 6.73
C THR A 245 15.28 8.22 7.33
N LEU A 246 16.52 7.74 7.47
CA LEU A 246 16.77 6.44 8.13
C LEU A 246 16.38 6.43 9.62
N VAL A 247 16.48 7.57 10.31
CA VAL A 247 15.99 7.68 11.69
C VAL A 247 14.47 7.56 11.74
N GLU A 248 13.77 8.19 10.80
CA GLU A 248 12.30 8.08 10.67
C GLU A 248 11.87 6.64 10.32
N MET A 249 12.52 6.01 9.35
CA MET A 249 12.29 4.59 9.00
C MET A 249 12.53 3.66 10.18
N LYS A 250 13.54 3.94 11.01
CA LYS A 250 13.81 3.16 12.21
C LYS A 250 12.70 3.32 13.25
N GLN A 251 12.22 4.55 13.46
CA GLN A 251 11.11 4.81 14.37
C GLN A 251 9.84 4.10 13.89
N ALA A 252 9.56 4.11 12.59
CA ALA A 252 8.42 3.37 12.01
C ALA A 252 8.56 1.86 12.21
N ALA A 253 9.76 1.30 11.98
CA ALA A 253 10.01 -0.12 12.22
C ALA A 253 9.84 -0.51 13.71
N ASP A 254 10.29 0.36 14.62
CA ASP A 254 10.08 0.17 16.06
C ASP A 254 8.59 0.24 16.43
N ASN A 255 7.81 1.13 15.80
CA ASN A 255 6.35 1.21 15.99
C ASN A 255 5.64 -0.07 15.54
N VAL A 256 5.96 -0.59 14.34
CA VAL A 256 5.42 -1.88 13.87
C VAL A 256 5.75 -3.00 14.85
N GLN A 257 7.00 -3.05 15.33
CA GLN A 257 7.43 -4.07 16.28
C GLN A 257 6.66 -3.97 17.61
N ASN A 258 6.36 -2.76 18.07
CA ASN A 258 5.58 -2.53 19.29
C ASN A 258 4.14 -2.99 19.12
N LEU A 259 3.47 -2.63 18.01
CA LEU A 259 2.11 -3.08 17.69
C LEU A 259 2.04 -4.61 17.58
N TYR A 260 3.01 -5.21 16.90
CA TYR A 260 3.13 -6.66 16.81
C TYR A 260 3.25 -7.32 18.19
N ASN A 261 4.11 -6.77 19.06
CA ASN A 261 4.30 -7.29 20.42
C ASN A 261 3.07 -7.10 21.32
N ALA A 262 2.24 -6.09 21.04
CA ALA A 262 0.96 -5.86 21.69
C ALA A 262 -0.16 -6.79 21.19
N GLY A 263 0.08 -7.55 20.11
CA GLY A 263 -0.93 -8.39 19.47
C GLY A 263 -1.87 -7.63 18.53
N GLU A 264 -1.55 -6.38 18.21
CA GLU A 264 -2.32 -5.54 17.28
C GLU A 264 -1.85 -5.76 15.85
N TYR A 265 -2.07 -6.96 15.31
CA TYR A 265 -1.48 -7.38 14.03
C TYR A 265 -2.02 -6.60 12.83
N GLN A 266 -3.30 -6.20 12.85
CA GLN A 266 -3.89 -5.36 11.80
C GLN A 266 -3.23 -3.96 11.76
N ASN A 267 -3.09 -3.32 12.92
CA ASN A 267 -2.43 -2.01 13.01
C ASN A 267 -0.95 -2.12 12.63
N ALA A 268 -0.27 -3.20 13.05
CA ALA A 268 1.10 -3.47 12.63
C ALA A 268 1.22 -3.64 11.11
N GLN A 269 0.23 -4.27 10.47
CA GLN A 269 0.18 -4.42 9.01
C GLN A 269 -0.10 -3.10 8.30
N GLU A 270 -0.93 -2.23 8.86
CA GLU A 270 -1.16 -0.89 8.30
C GLU A 270 0.12 -0.03 8.37
N GLU A 271 0.82 -0.04 9.50
CA GLU A 271 2.11 0.65 9.64
C GLU A 271 3.18 0.08 8.69
N MET A 272 3.13 -1.23 8.40
CA MET A 272 4.02 -1.85 7.40
C MET A 272 3.80 -1.30 5.99
N ARG A 273 2.63 -0.74 5.68
CA ARG A 273 2.30 -0.19 4.36
C ARG A 273 3.28 0.88 3.92
N LEU A 274 3.79 1.69 4.85
CA LEU A 274 4.84 2.68 4.58
C LEU A 274 6.05 2.05 3.87
N PHE A 275 6.51 0.88 4.33
CA PHE A 275 7.66 0.21 3.76
C PHE A 275 7.34 -0.41 2.40
N HIS A 276 6.10 -0.84 2.16
CA HIS A 276 5.67 -1.36 0.86
C HIS A 276 5.44 -0.22 -0.16
N GLU A 277 5.09 0.98 0.30
CA GLU A 277 4.74 2.14 -0.52
C GLU A 277 5.89 3.13 -0.75
N GLY A 278 7.12 2.80 -0.37
CA GLY A 278 8.32 3.54 -0.80
C GLY A 278 9.22 3.99 0.35
N GLY A 279 8.79 3.78 1.59
CA GLY A 279 9.60 3.96 2.79
C GLY A 279 10.59 2.83 3.05
N HIS A 280 10.84 1.94 2.09
CA HIS A 280 11.79 0.84 2.27
C HIS A 280 13.24 1.36 2.25
N PRO A 281 14.12 0.95 3.18
CA PRO A 281 15.52 1.36 3.17
C PRO A 281 16.26 0.93 1.88
N GLY A 282 15.78 -0.12 1.22
CA GLY A 282 16.30 -0.58 -0.08
C GLY A 282 16.23 0.48 -1.19
N GLU A 283 15.29 1.43 -1.13
CA GLU A 283 15.21 2.54 -2.08
C GLU A 283 16.49 3.40 -2.01
N ILE A 284 16.92 3.74 -0.79
CA ILE A 284 18.16 4.47 -0.52
C ILE A 284 19.39 3.60 -0.89
N GLU A 285 19.38 2.32 -0.49
CA GLU A 285 20.48 1.38 -0.72
C GLU A 285 20.81 1.23 -2.21
N GLY A 286 19.78 1.05 -3.04
CA GLY A 286 19.91 0.86 -4.48
C GLY A 286 20.59 2.05 -5.16
N VAL A 287 20.11 3.26 -4.89
CA VAL A 287 20.66 4.49 -5.51
C VAL A 287 22.12 4.70 -5.11
N ILE A 288 22.43 4.63 -3.82
CA ILE A 288 23.77 4.92 -3.30
C ILE A 288 24.81 3.99 -3.91
N PHE A 289 24.57 2.68 -3.90
CA PHE A 289 25.55 1.73 -4.40
C PHE A 289 25.72 1.84 -5.91
N ARG A 290 24.64 2.04 -6.65
CA ARG A 290 24.68 2.11 -8.10
C ARG A 290 25.34 3.40 -8.60
N ILE A 291 25.06 4.56 -7.99
CA ILE A 291 25.78 5.81 -8.27
C ILE A 291 27.26 5.69 -7.90
N ARG A 292 27.59 5.13 -6.72
CA ARG A 292 28.99 4.91 -6.31
C ARG A 292 29.74 4.10 -7.36
N ASP A 293 29.14 3.02 -7.86
CA ASP A 293 29.77 2.12 -8.81
C ASP A 293 29.96 2.77 -10.18
N ILE A 294 28.95 3.49 -10.68
CA ILE A 294 29.06 4.27 -11.92
C ILE A 294 30.15 5.34 -11.78
N LYS A 295 30.16 6.13 -10.70
CA LYS A 295 31.20 7.15 -10.48
C LYS A 295 32.59 6.55 -10.35
N ASN A 296 32.73 5.38 -9.72
CA ASN A 296 34.02 4.67 -9.65
C ASN A 296 34.49 4.18 -11.03
N MET A 297 33.58 3.74 -11.89
CA MET A 297 33.91 3.41 -13.29
C MET A 297 34.27 4.67 -14.08
N ALA A 298 33.51 5.75 -13.93
CA ALA A 298 33.73 7.03 -14.60
C ALA A 298 35.10 7.65 -14.26
N LYS A 299 35.64 7.44 -13.05
CA LYS A 299 37.02 7.88 -12.71
C LYS A 299 38.08 7.37 -13.69
N ARG A 300 37.86 6.19 -14.30
CA ARG A 300 38.79 5.55 -15.26
C ARG A 300 38.74 6.18 -16.66
N VAL A 301 37.72 6.98 -16.96
CA VAL A 301 37.56 7.71 -18.22
C VAL A 301 38.59 8.85 -18.26
N LYS A 302 39.47 8.89 -19.26
CA LYS A 302 40.47 9.99 -19.36
C LYS A 302 39.93 11.27 -20.01
N ASP A 303 38.87 11.19 -20.80
CA ASP A 303 38.30 12.34 -21.51
C ASP A 303 37.39 13.14 -20.58
N ALA A 304 37.71 14.42 -20.40
CA ALA A 304 36.96 15.31 -19.53
C ALA A 304 35.53 15.57 -20.04
N ALA A 305 35.33 15.68 -21.36
CA ALA A 305 34.00 15.93 -21.91
C ALA A 305 33.07 14.74 -21.64
N VAL A 306 33.55 13.52 -21.87
CA VAL A 306 32.75 12.31 -21.59
C VAL A 306 32.48 12.15 -20.09
N LYS A 307 33.41 12.53 -19.22
CA LYS A 307 33.15 12.58 -17.77
C LYS A 307 32.03 13.56 -17.43
N THR A 308 32.07 14.77 -17.99
CA THR A 308 31.01 15.77 -17.78
C THR A 308 29.65 15.28 -18.22
N GLU A 309 29.56 14.61 -19.37
CA GLU A 309 28.29 14.03 -19.85
C GLU A 309 27.79 12.91 -18.93
N ILE A 310 28.68 12.02 -18.44
CA ILE A 310 28.31 10.98 -17.47
C ILE A 310 27.80 11.61 -16.16
N ASP A 311 28.47 12.66 -15.67
CA ASP A 311 28.05 13.37 -14.46
C ASP A 311 26.71 14.09 -14.69
N GLY A 312 26.46 14.63 -15.90
CA GLY A 312 25.18 15.21 -16.31
C GLY A 312 24.02 14.21 -16.24
N VAL A 313 24.18 13.02 -16.85
CA VAL A 313 23.18 11.93 -16.78
C VAL A 313 22.83 11.57 -15.33
N LEU A 314 23.84 11.55 -14.43
CA LEU A 314 23.61 11.22 -13.02
C LEU A 314 23.03 12.38 -12.21
N GLN A 315 23.15 13.63 -12.68
CA GLN A 315 22.82 14.81 -11.89
C GLN A 315 21.33 14.84 -11.55
N GLU A 316 20.46 14.51 -12.50
CA GLU A 316 19.02 14.55 -12.24
C GLU A 316 18.56 13.48 -11.24
N VAL A 317 19.20 12.30 -11.24
CA VAL A 317 18.95 11.28 -10.21
C VAL A 317 19.51 11.71 -8.85
N ILE A 318 20.66 12.40 -8.83
CA ILE A 318 21.21 12.99 -7.61
C ILE A 318 20.25 14.05 -7.04
N ASP A 319 19.70 14.91 -7.89
CA ASP A 319 18.78 15.97 -7.47
C ASP A 319 17.47 15.38 -6.94
N THR A 320 16.93 14.36 -7.62
CA THR A 320 15.74 13.61 -7.18
C THR A 320 15.98 12.91 -5.84
N PHE A 321 17.14 12.25 -5.66
CA PHE A 321 17.52 11.66 -4.37
C PHE A 321 17.63 12.72 -3.27
N ASN A 322 18.23 13.87 -3.57
CA ASN A 322 18.40 14.97 -2.62
C ASN A 322 17.06 15.66 -2.31
N ALA A 323 16.08 15.58 -3.20
CA ALA A 323 14.69 15.98 -2.94
C ALA A 323 13.99 15.04 -1.94
N GLY A 324 14.51 13.83 -1.71
CA GLY A 324 13.93 12.83 -0.81
C GLY A 324 13.08 11.78 -1.54
N GLU A 325 12.97 11.89 -2.87
CA GLU A 325 12.21 10.98 -3.72
C GLU A 325 13.06 9.74 -4.05
N TYR A 326 13.31 8.90 -3.05
CA TYR A 326 14.26 7.78 -3.17
C TYR A 326 13.81 6.70 -4.13
N ARG A 327 12.50 6.40 -4.16
CA ARG A 327 11.92 5.42 -5.10
C ARG A 327 12.10 5.90 -6.53
N ASP A 328 11.69 7.13 -6.84
CA ASP A 328 11.80 7.71 -8.18
C ASP A 328 13.25 7.76 -8.65
N ALA A 329 14.17 8.17 -7.76
CA ALA A 329 15.60 8.14 -8.04
C ALA A 329 16.09 6.72 -8.34
N ARG A 330 15.64 5.70 -7.60
CA ARG A 330 16.00 4.30 -7.84
C ARG A 330 15.46 3.80 -9.16
N GLU A 331 14.17 3.96 -9.41
CA GLU A 331 13.50 3.49 -10.62
C GLU A 331 14.12 4.12 -11.87
N THR A 332 14.31 5.44 -11.85
CA THR A 332 14.96 6.15 -12.95
C THR A 332 16.38 5.62 -13.17
N LEU A 333 17.18 5.49 -12.11
CA LEU A 333 18.52 4.94 -12.22
C LEU A 333 18.51 3.50 -12.73
N ASP A 334 17.50 2.72 -12.35
CA ASP A 334 17.41 1.32 -12.71
C ASP A 334 17.23 1.10 -14.21
N GLU A 335 16.56 2.02 -14.89
CA GLU A 335 16.33 1.98 -16.33
C GLU A 335 17.61 2.16 -17.17
N TYR A 336 18.52 3.06 -16.77
CA TYR A 336 19.65 3.45 -17.62
C TYR A 336 21.02 3.03 -17.10
N ALA A 337 21.14 2.61 -15.84
CA ALA A 337 22.45 2.39 -15.22
C ALA A 337 23.26 1.26 -15.88
N ASP A 338 22.64 0.19 -16.35
CA ASP A 338 23.36 -0.90 -17.03
C ASP A 338 23.91 -0.44 -18.39
N ASP A 339 23.14 0.34 -19.13
CA ASP A 339 23.57 0.93 -20.40
C ASP A 339 24.70 1.94 -20.19
N LEU A 340 24.57 2.79 -19.18
CA LEU A 340 25.61 3.74 -18.79
C LEU A 340 26.91 3.03 -18.38
N GLN A 341 26.84 2.01 -17.52
CA GLN A 341 28.00 1.21 -17.13
C GLN A 341 28.65 0.48 -18.31
N ARG A 342 27.84 -0.04 -19.24
CA ARG A 342 28.31 -0.69 -20.46
C ARG A 342 29.02 0.31 -21.37
N LEU A 343 28.48 1.51 -21.56
CA LEU A 343 29.12 2.58 -22.33
C LEU A 343 30.45 3.01 -21.71
N ILE A 344 30.47 3.26 -20.40
CA ILE A 344 31.71 3.60 -19.68
C ILE A 344 32.76 2.50 -19.86
N SER A 345 32.36 1.22 -19.74
CA SER A 345 33.26 0.09 -19.93
C SER A 345 33.82 0.00 -21.36
N GLN A 346 32.97 0.18 -22.37
CA GLN A 346 33.39 0.21 -23.77
C GLN A 346 34.36 1.35 -24.03
N PHE A 347 34.03 2.53 -23.52
CA PHE A 347 34.85 3.72 -23.62
C PHE A 347 36.23 3.47 -23.00
N VAL A 348 36.31 3.04 -21.74
CA VAL A 348 37.58 2.77 -21.03
C VAL A 348 38.43 1.74 -21.78
N ARG A 349 37.82 0.71 -22.37
CA ARG A 349 38.54 -0.28 -23.20
C ARG A 349 39.04 0.34 -24.51
N SER A 350 38.22 1.15 -25.17
CA SER A 350 38.54 1.75 -26.47
C SER A 350 39.63 2.82 -26.39
N GLN A 351 39.76 3.52 -25.25
CA GLN A 351 40.86 4.47 -25.01
C GLN A 351 42.26 3.83 -25.10
N SER A 352 42.34 2.50 -24.96
CA SER A 352 43.60 1.75 -25.08
C SER A 352 43.93 1.33 -26.52
N ARG A 353 43.00 1.48 -27.47
CA ARG A 353 43.11 1.01 -28.85
C ARG A 353 43.08 2.19 -29.84
N ARG A 354 43.93 2.13 -30.87
CA ARG A 354 44.19 3.21 -31.87
C ARG A 354 43.01 3.59 -32.80
N GLY A 355 41.78 3.14 -32.52
CA GLY A 355 40.60 3.33 -33.39
C GLY A 355 39.39 3.97 -32.68
N TYR A 356 39.64 4.76 -31.63
CA TYR A 356 38.58 5.41 -30.85
C TYR A 356 37.94 6.59 -31.60
N ASN A 357 36.60 6.59 -31.74
CA ASN A 357 35.85 7.75 -32.24
C ASN A 357 35.15 8.48 -31.09
N ARG A 358 35.68 9.65 -30.75
CA ARG A 358 35.21 10.50 -29.65
C ARG A 358 33.75 10.92 -29.78
N ASN A 359 33.37 11.34 -30.99
CA ASN A 359 32.08 11.97 -31.22
C ASN A 359 30.93 10.97 -31.09
N ASP A 360 31.13 9.72 -31.48
CA ASP A 360 30.14 8.64 -31.32
C ASP A 360 29.87 8.35 -29.83
N SER A 361 30.91 8.27 -29.01
CA SER A 361 30.74 8.01 -27.57
C SER A 361 30.03 9.14 -26.85
N VAL A 362 30.38 10.40 -27.15
CA VAL A 362 29.68 11.58 -26.58
C VAL A 362 28.21 11.57 -26.99
N SER A 363 27.90 11.32 -28.26
CA SER A 363 26.51 11.30 -28.74
C SER A 363 25.66 10.23 -28.06
N ARG A 364 26.23 9.06 -27.75
CA ARG A 364 25.51 7.99 -27.04
C ARG A 364 25.24 8.31 -25.57
N VAL A 365 26.14 9.01 -24.90
CA VAL A 365 25.91 9.47 -23.52
C VAL A 365 24.83 10.55 -23.50
N LYS A 366 24.87 11.49 -24.45
CA LYS A 366 23.85 12.53 -24.58
C LYS A 366 22.45 11.96 -24.86
N ASN A 367 22.35 10.92 -25.69
CA ASN A 367 21.06 10.23 -25.89
C ASN A 367 20.52 9.59 -24.60
N LEU A 368 21.40 9.17 -23.68
CA LEU A 368 20.96 8.69 -22.37
C LEU A 368 20.50 9.86 -21.48
N GLU A 369 21.20 11.00 -21.51
CA GLU A 369 20.79 12.22 -20.80
C GLU A 369 19.36 12.62 -21.21
N ASP A 370 19.09 12.70 -22.52
CA ASP A 370 17.75 13.00 -23.04
C ASP A 370 16.68 11.99 -22.56
N LEU A 371 17.06 10.72 -22.36
CA LEU A 371 16.19 9.67 -21.85
C LEU A 371 15.88 9.86 -20.35
N VAL A 372 16.88 10.22 -19.53
CA VAL A 372 16.71 10.51 -18.10
C VAL A 372 15.78 11.71 -17.91
N VAL A 373 16.05 12.81 -18.64
CA VAL A 373 15.25 14.06 -18.59
C VAL A 373 13.78 13.74 -18.90
N LYS A 374 13.56 12.98 -19.97
CA LYS A 374 12.22 12.59 -20.40
C LYS A 374 11.52 11.78 -19.31
N LYS A 375 12.19 10.84 -18.66
CA LYS A 375 11.57 9.96 -17.67
C LYS A 375 11.18 10.67 -16.39
N LEU A 376 12.05 11.55 -15.88
CA LEU A 376 11.74 12.38 -14.72
C LEU A 376 10.61 13.39 -15.00
N SER A 377 10.46 13.80 -16.26
CA SER A 377 9.30 14.63 -16.67
C SER A 377 7.99 13.83 -16.73
N GLU A 378 8.05 12.54 -17.08
CA GLU A 378 6.90 11.64 -17.14
C GLU A 378 6.44 11.17 -15.74
N SER A 379 7.37 11.04 -14.78
CA SER A 379 7.07 10.65 -13.39
C SER A 379 6.47 11.78 -12.54
N GLY A 380 6.33 12.99 -13.08
CA GLY A 380 5.72 14.12 -12.37
C GLY A 380 6.67 14.87 -11.43
N ALA A 381 7.97 14.55 -11.42
CA ALA A 381 8.99 15.22 -10.59
C ALA A 381 9.33 16.66 -11.03
N SER A 382 8.60 17.23 -12.00
CA SER A 382 8.77 18.61 -12.43
C SER A 382 8.01 19.60 -11.53
N THR A 383 8.61 19.96 -10.41
CA THR A 383 8.45 21.34 -9.91
C THR A 383 9.80 22.06 -9.96
N GLY A 384 9.94 22.95 -10.96
CA GLY A 384 10.91 24.04 -10.91
C GLY A 384 12.22 23.85 -11.68
N ALA A 385 12.19 23.39 -12.93
CA ALA A 385 13.33 23.56 -13.84
C ALA A 385 13.51 25.04 -14.19
N VAL A 386 14.32 25.75 -13.41
CA VAL A 386 15.03 26.95 -13.89
C VAL A 386 16.10 26.43 -14.85
N ASN A 387 15.87 26.68 -16.14
CA ASN A 387 16.80 26.40 -17.23
C ASN A 387 18.20 27.00 -16.93
N PRO A 388 19.27 26.20 -16.73
CA PRO A 388 20.60 26.72 -16.47
C PRO A 388 21.29 27.32 -17.71
N PHE A 389 20.64 27.37 -18.88
CA PHE A 389 21.21 27.92 -20.11
C PHE A 389 20.71 29.32 -20.49
N SER A 390 20.39 30.16 -19.51
CA SER A 390 20.20 31.60 -19.72
C SER A 390 21.29 32.42 -19.05
N ARG A 391 22.55 32.26 -19.51
CA ARG A 391 23.53 33.34 -19.73
C ARG A 391 24.84 32.82 -20.30
#